data_AF-A0A1U7W2V0-F1
#
_entry.id   AF-A0A1U7W2V0-F1
#
_cell.length_a   1.000
_cell.length_b   1.000
_cell.length_c   1.000
_cell.angle_alpha   90.00
_cell.angle_beta   90.00
_cell.angle_gamma   90.00
#
_symmetry.space_group_name_H-M   'P 1'
#
loop_
_entity.id
_entity.type
_entity.pdbx_description
1 polymer ?
#
loop_
_entity_poly.entity_id
_entity_poly.type
_entity_poly.pdbx_seq_one_letter_code
_entity_poly.pdbx_strand_id
1 'polypeptide(L)'
;DKTTRVIAFIDTGAASSFINPVVLPEDQWVPHFKDFNTASNAILTTTVVTKHPVTIEFFPGLKYRTKLLGSDVPGKDLIIGFDIYRQLRDQLHIKANGIAIKKQFRPYSEIPRLFQITDDEQIKKIEQNLIEHSCAESHKDFMKKGNARYGKTKSFFAESHKDFIKKGKCPL
;
A
#
# COMPACT_ATOMS: atom_id res chain seq x y z
N ASP A 1 -3.25 0.97 -23.38
CA ASP A 1 -3.10 0.63 -21.94
C ASP A 1 -3.89 1.60 -21.08
N LYS A 2 -4.86 1.06 -20.32
CA LYS A 2 -5.63 1.81 -19.34
C LYS A 2 -5.02 1.57 -17.96
N THR A 3 -4.57 2.64 -17.29
CA THR A 3 -4.05 2.54 -15.93
C THR A 3 -5.21 2.43 -14.95
N THR A 4 -5.18 1.41 -14.09
CA THR A 4 -6.15 1.23 -13.01
C THR A 4 -5.49 1.57 -11.68
N ARG A 5 -6.14 2.40 -10.87
CA ARG A 5 -5.72 2.67 -9.48
C ARG A 5 -6.29 1.58 -8.58
N VAL A 6 -5.45 1.04 -7.70
CA VAL A 6 -5.79 -0.07 -6.81
C VAL A 6 -5.26 0.21 -5.41
N ILE A 7 -5.87 -0.40 -4.40
CA ILE A 7 -5.35 -0.41 -3.03
C ILE A 7 -4.42 -1.63 -2.88
N ALA A 8 -3.14 -1.36 -2.62
CA ALA A 8 -2.14 -2.40 -2.45
C ALA A 8 -1.75 -2.58 -0.98
N PHE A 9 -1.61 -3.84 -0.55
CA PHE A 9 -1.11 -4.22 0.77
C PHE A 9 0.26 -4.87 0.61
N ILE A 10 1.25 -4.43 1.39
CA ILE A 10 2.52 -5.15 1.50
C ILE A 10 2.37 -6.16 2.63
N ASP A 11 2.42 -7.45 2.27
CA ASP A 11 2.35 -8.55 3.22
C ASP A 11 3.66 -9.36 3.14
N THR A 12 4.57 -9.09 4.06
CA THR A 12 5.86 -9.81 4.14
C THR A 12 5.70 -11.26 4.59
N GLY A 13 4.55 -11.64 5.15
CA GLY A 13 4.22 -13.03 5.46
C GLY A 13 3.75 -13.82 4.24
N ALA A 14 3.25 -13.15 3.20
CA ALA A 14 2.86 -13.79 1.95
C ALA A 14 4.09 -14.13 1.09
N ALA A 15 4.23 -15.40 0.70
CA ALA A 15 5.34 -15.84 -0.16
C ALA A 15 5.19 -15.40 -1.63
N SER A 16 3.98 -15.02 -2.06
CA SER A 16 3.68 -14.63 -3.44
C SER A 16 2.76 -13.43 -3.48
N SER A 17 2.81 -12.69 -4.59
CA SER A 17 1.95 -11.55 -4.84
C SER A 17 0.68 -11.93 -5.58
N PHE A 18 -0.44 -11.34 -5.17
CA PHE A 18 -1.78 -11.65 -5.67
C PHE A 18 -2.48 -10.38 -6.12
N ILE A 19 -3.32 -10.47 -7.13
CA ILE A 19 -4.21 -9.38 -7.53
C ILE A 19 -5.62 -9.92 -7.69
N ASN A 20 -6.61 -9.13 -7.26
CA ASN A 20 -8.01 -9.50 -7.42
C ASN A 20 -8.34 -9.57 -8.92
N PRO A 21 -8.89 -10.70 -9.42
CA PRO A 21 -9.22 -10.85 -10.83
C PRO A 21 -10.12 -9.74 -11.39
N VAL A 22 -10.96 -9.13 -10.57
CA VAL A 22 -11.87 -8.03 -10.93
C VAL A 22 -11.13 -6.75 -11.37
N VAL A 23 -9.86 -6.59 -10.99
CA VAL A 23 -9.06 -5.40 -11.32
C VAL A 23 -8.68 -5.34 -12.80
N LEU A 24 -8.51 -6.50 -13.44
CA LEU A 24 -8.08 -6.62 -14.83
C LEU A 24 -9.20 -7.24 -15.67
N PRO A 25 -9.31 -6.89 -16.97
CA PRO A 25 -10.26 -7.54 -17.86
C PRO A 25 -10.06 -9.06 -17.92
N GLU A 26 -11.14 -9.81 -18.16
CA GLU A 26 -11.13 -11.28 -18.18
C GLU A 26 -10.13 -11.86 -19.20
N ASP A 27 -9.91 -11.18 -20.32
CA ASP A 27 -8.99 -11.60 -21.39
C ASP A 27 -7.50 -11.49 -21.01
N GLN A 28 -7.19 -10.86 -19.88
CA GLN A 28 -5.83 -10.74 -19.34
C GLN A 28 -5.38 -11.94 -18.52
N TRP A 29 -6.26 -12.93 -18.34
CA TRP A 29 -6.02 -14.08 -17.49
C TRP A 29 -5.79 -15.35 -18.31
N VAL A 30 -4.92 -16.23 -17.82
CA VAL A 30 -4.78 -17.59 -18.33
C VAL A 30 -4.84 -18.59 -17.18
N PRO A 31 -5.33 -19.82 -17.42
CA PRO A 31 -5.38 -20.86 -16.39
C PRO A 31 -4.00 -21.13 -15.78
N HIS A 32 -3.91 -21.16 -14.46
CA HIS A 32 -2.72 -21.51 -13.72
C HIS A 32 -3.09 -21.95 -12.30
N PHE A 33 -2.74 -23.19 -11.95
CA PHE A 33 -3.11 -23.78 -10.68
C PHE A 33 -1.92 -23.79 -9.73
N LYS A 34 -2.10 -23.18 -8.55
CA LYS A 34 -1.09 -23.19 -7.50
C LYS A 34 -1.73 -23.07 -6.12
N ASP A 35 -1.32 -23.97 -5.23
CA ASP A 35 -1.78 -24.03 -3.86
C ASP A 35 -0.82 -23.32 -2.90
N PHE A 36 -1.39 -22.72 -1.87
CA PHE A 36 -0.69 -22.02 -0.81
C PHE A 36 -1.26 -22.42 0.55
N ASN A 37 -0.37 -22.71 1.50
CA ASN A 37 -0.76 -22.85 2.89
C ASN A 37 -1.00 -21.46 3.49
N THR A 38 -2.14 -21.29 4.14
CA THR A 38 -2.46 -20.07 4.87
C THR A 38 -2.13 -20.21 6.36
N ALA A 39 -2.15 -19.09 7.08
CA ALA A 39 -1.96 -19.09 8.54
C ALA A 39 -3.06 -19.86 9.30
N SER A 40 -4.22 -20.11 8.69
CA SER A 40 -5.31 -20.88 9.29
C SER A 40 -5.22 -22.38 8.99
N ASN A 41 -4.09 -22.86 8.47
CA ASN A 41 -3.92 -24.22 7.92
C ASN A 41 -4.92 -24.58 6.80
N ALA A 42 -5.58 -23.58 6.21
CA ALA A 42 -6.40 -23.79 5.02
C ALA A 42 -5.52 -23.73 3.77
N ILE A 43 -6.02 -24.29 2.68
CA ILE A 43 -5.38 -24.22 1.37
C ILE A 43 -6.05 -23.09 0.57
N LEU A 44 -5.24 -22.13 0.13
CA LEU A 44 -5.63 -21.15 -0.88
C LEU A 44 -5.17 -21.64 -2.24
N THR A 45 -6.10 -21.93 -3.14
CA THR A 45 -5.81 -22.30 -4.53
C THR A 45 -6.02 -21.11 -5.45
N THR A 46 -4.95 -20.70 -6.13
CA THR A 46 -5.06 -19.78 -7.28
C THR A 46 -5.29 -20.58 -8.55
N THR A 47 -6.22 -20.12 -9.41
CA THR A 47 -6.63 -20.81 -10.64
C THR A 47 -6.26 -20.05 -11.91
N VAL A 48 -5.78 -18.80 -11.78
CA VAL A 48 -5.40 -17.95 -12.89
C VAL A 48 -4.12 -17.16 -12.60
N VAL A 49 -3.42 -16.80 -13.68
CA VAL A 49 -2.27 -15.89 -13.66
C VAL A 49 -2.41 -14.91 -14.82
N THR A 50 -1.85 -13.70 -14.67
CA THR A 50 -1.84 -12.72 -15.76
C THR A 50 -1.13 -13.29 -17.01
N LYS A 51 -1.78 -13.23 -18.16
CA LYS A 51 -1.28 -13.67 -19.47
C LYS A 51 0.07 -13.04 -19.79
N HIS A 52 0.14 -11.72 -19.64
CA HIS A 52 1.33 -10.91 -19.83
C HIS A 52 1.77 -10.26 -18.51
N PRO A 53 3.07 -9.97 -18.31
CA PRO A 53 3.53 -9.24 -17.14
C PRO A 53 2.88 -7.85 -17.05
N VAL A 54 2.27 -7.56 -15.91
CA VAL A 54 1.68 -6.27 -15.56
C VAL A 54 2.73 -5.35 -14.95
N THR A 55 2.60 -4.06 -15.21
CA THR A 55 3.48 -3.04 -14.61
C THR A 55 2.79 -2.43 -13.40
N ILE A 56 3.40 -2.60 -12.24
CA ILE A 56 2.98 -2.00 -10.98
C ILE A 56 3.83 -0.74 -10.78
N GLU A 57 3.19 0.42 -10.68
CA GLU A 57 3.85 1.65 -10.25
C GLU A 57 3.52 1.89 -8.79
N PHE A 58 4.45 1.53 -7.89
CA PHE A 58 4.28 1.68 -6.43
C PHE A 58 4.22 3.15 -6.03
N PHE A 59 5.08 3.94 -6.66
CA PHE A 59 5.26 5.36 -6.44
C PHE A 59 5.76 5.98 -7.74
N PRO A 60 5.63 7.30 -7.94
CA PRO A 60 6.12 7.96 -9.14
C PRO A 60 7.58 7.60 -9.45
N GLY A 61 7.78 6.88 -10.55
CA GLY A 61 9.11 6.46 -11.02
C GLY A 61 9.66 5.16 -10.41
N LEU A 62 8.94 4.49 -9.50
CA LEU A 62 9.22 3.13 -9.06
C LEU A 62 8.24 2.16 -9.72
N LYS A 63 8.65 1.65 -10.88
CA LYS A 63 7.88 0.68 -11.67
C LYS A 63 8.50 -0.70 -11.56
N TYR A 64 7.66 -1.71 -11.41
CA TYR A 64 8.07 -3.11 -11.39
C TYR A 64 7.15 -3.91 -12.29
N ARG A 65 7.71 -4.74 -13.17
CA ARG A 65 6.94 -5.52 -14.14
C ARG A 65 7.03 -6.99 -13.82
N THR A 66 5.90 -7.63 -13.58
CA THR A 66 5.84 -9.05 -13.18
C THR A 66 4.52 -9.69 -13.60
N LYS A 67 4.46 -11.02 -13.60
CA LYS A 67 3.18 -11.73 -13.59
C LYS A 67 2.61 -11.77 -12.17
N LEU A 68 1.30 -11.74 -12.06
CA LEU A 68 0.58 -11.83 -10.78
C LEU A 68 -0.42 -12.98 -10.81
N LEU A 69 -0.59 -13.63 -9.66
CA LEU A 69 -1.60 -14.65 -9.46
C LEU A 69 -2.95 -14.00 -9.17
N GLY A 70 -4.03 -14.56 -9.73
CA GLY A 70 -5.38 -14.13 -9.41
C GLY A 70 -5.87 -14.79 -8.12
N SER A 71 -6.35 -13.99 -7.19
CA SER A 71 -7.00 -14.48 -5.97
C SER A 71 -8.05 -13.49 -5.48
N ASP A 72 -9.19 -13.99 -5.01
CA ASP A 72 -10.33 -13.21 -4.52
C ASP A 72 -10.23 -12.85 -3.04
N VAL A 73 -9.00 -12.67 -2.52
CA VAL A 73 -8.77 -12.34 -1.10
C VAL A 73 -9.66 -11.16 -0.69
N PRO A 74 -10.57 -11.33 0.30
CA PRO A 74 -11.55 -10.32 0.62
C PRO A 74 -10.91 -8.97 1.00
N GLY A 75 -11.44 -7.91 0.39
CA GLY A 75 -11.09 -6.51 0.70
C GLY A 75 -9.69 -6.08 0.22
N LYS A 76 -9.01 -6.86 -0.63
CA LYS A 76 -7.68 -6.52 -1.13
C LYS A 76 -7.65 -6.55 -2.65
N ASP A 77 -7.31 -5.41 -3.27
CA ASP A 77 -7.14 -5.35 -4.73
C ASP A 77 -5.81 -5.96 -5.16
N LEU A 78 -4.74 -5.68 -4.41
CA LEU A 78 -3.38 -6.12 -4.70
C LEU A 78 -2.65 -6.45 -3.40
N ILE A 79 -2.04 -7.62 -3.33
CA ILE A 79 -1.14 -8.04 -2.26
C ILE A 79 0.25 -8.16 -2.86
N ILE A 80 1.19 -7.43 -2.28
CA ILE A 80 2.61 -7.46 -2.61
C ILE A 80 3.28 -8.36 -1.58
N GLY A 81 3.56 -9.58 -2.00
CA GLY A 81 4.26 -10.57 -1.21
C GLY A 81 5.78 -10.37 -1.18
N PHE A 82 6.44 -11.28 -0.48
CA PHE A 82 7.88 -11.30 -0.32
C PHE A 82 8.63 -11.57 -1.64
N ASP A 83 7.99 -12.21 -2.61
CA ASP A 83 8.51 -12.45 -3.96
C ASP A 83 8.87 -11.15 -4.69
N ILE A 84 8.01 -10.13 -4.64
CA ILE A 84 8.26 -8.80 -5.22
C ILE A 84 9.09 -7.94 -4.26
N TYR A 85 8.74 -7.93 -2.97
CA TYR A 85 9.45 -7.11 -1.98
C TYR A 85 10.95 -7.39 -1.98
N ARG A 86 11.37 -8.66 -2.01
CA ARG A 86 12.78 -9.04 -2.04
C ARG A 86 13.52 -8.48 -3.27
N GLN A 87 12.84 -8.37 -4.41
CA GLN A 87 13.43 -7.79 -5.64
C GLN A 87 13.54 -6.26 -5.56
N LEU A 88 12.66 -5.63 -4.76
CA LEU A 88 12.64 -4.20 -4.55
C LEU A 88 13.36 -3.75 -3.28
N ARG A 89 14.01 -4.65 -2.53
CA ARG A 89 14.58 -4.38 -1.20
C ARG A 89 15.56 -3.21 -1.15
N ASP A 90 16.28 -2.93 -2.24
CA ASP A 90 17.25 -1.83 -2.32
C ASP A 90 16.60 -0.48 -2.68
N GLN A 91 15.32 -0.52 -3.07
CA GLN A 91 14.54 0.64 -3.48
C GLN A 91 13.42 0.94 -2.49
N LEU A 92 12.79 -0.08 -1.90
CA LEU A 92 11.64 -0.01 -1.01
C LEU A 92 12.02 -0.56 0.37
N HIS A 93 12.01 0.31 1.37
CA HIS A 93 12.39 -0.01 2.74
C HIS A 93 11.16 0.11 3.65
N ILE A 94 10.84 -0.94 4.39
CA ILE A 94 9.84 -0.87 5.47
C ILE A 94 10.53 -0.34 6.73
N LYS A 95 10.09 0.82 7.21
CA LYS A 95 10.56 1.47 8.45
C LYS A 95 9.45 1.47 9.49
N ALA A 96 9.80 1.76 10.75
CA ALA A 96 8.83 1.89 11.84
C ALA A 96 7.70 2.91 11.56
N ASN A 97 7.99 3.92 10.73
CA ASN A 97 7.05 4.99 10.37
C ASN A 97 6.40 4.80 8.99
N GLY A 98 6.50 3.60 8.39
CA GLY A 98 5.91 3.28 7.09
C GLY A 98 6.93 2.91 6.00
N ILE A 99 6.48 2.92 4.76
CA ILE A 99 7.26 2.50 3.58
C ILE A 99 8.03 3.69 3.01
N ALA A 100 9.34 3.53 2.79
CA ALA A 100 10.23 4.55 2.26
C ALA A 100 10.88 4.13 0.93
N ILE A 101 11.14 5.09 0.04
CA ILE A 101 11.79 4.86 -1.26
C ILE A 101 13.15 5.54 -1.31
N LYS A 102 14.19 4.82 -1.74
CA LYS A 102 15.57 5.33 -1.80
C LYS A 102 15.72 6.60 -2.65
N LYS A 103 15.09 6.68 -3.83
CA LYS A 103 15.16 7.86 -4.72
C LYS A 103 14.51 9.13 -4.13
N GLN A 104 13.64 8.98 -3.14
CA GLN A 104 12.97 10.10 -2.46
C GLN A 104 13.58 10.38 -1.08
N PHE A 105 14.62 9.63 -0.69
CA PHE A 105 15.34 9.89 0.55
C PHE A 105 16.28 11.08 0.32
N ARG A 106 15.81 12.28 0.65
CA ARG A 106 16.74 13.38 0.94
C ARG A 106 17.49 12.98 2.21
N PRO A 107 18.83 13.16 2.28
CA PRO A 107 19.53 13.14 3.55
C PRO A 107 18.78 14.04 4.54
N TYR A 108 18.72 13.66 5.81
CA TYR A 108 18.21 14.56 6.83
C TYR A 108 19.09 15.82 6.83
N SER A 109 18.61 16.88 6.20
CA SER A 109 19.12 18.23 6.35
C SER A 109 18.31 18.86 7.48
N GLU A 110 18.96 19.52 8.42
CA GLU A 110 18.26 20.40 9.36
C GLU A 110 17.48 21.43 8.54
N ILE A 111 16.17 21.23 8.43
CA ILE A 111 15.28 22.22 7.86
C ILE A 111 15.16 23.27 8.98
N PRO A 112 15.63 24.52 8.78
CA PRO A 112 15.36 25.59 9.73
C PRO A 112 13.87 25.60 9.99
N ARG A 113 13.43 25.66 11.25
CA ARG A 113 12.00 25.65 11.60
C ARG A 113 11.28 26.73 10.78
N LEU A 114 10.67 26.33 9.66
CA LEU A 114 10.07 27.26 8.69
C LEU A 114 8.87 27.99 9.30
N PHE A 115 8.33 27.45 10.40
CA PHE A 115 7.24 28.04 11.16
C PHE A 115 7.53 27.89 12.65
N GLN A 116 7.53 29.00 13.38
CA GLN A 116 7.30 28.99 14.82
C GLN A 116 5.81 28.78 15.01
N ILE A 117 5.41 27.58 15.41
CA ILE A 117 4.05 27.34 15.86
C ILE A 117 3.99 27.78 17.31
N THR A 118 3.23 28.84 17.58
CA THR A 118 3.06 29.43 18.91
C THR A 118 1.79 28.98 19.62
N ASP A 119 0.90 28.25 18.93
CA ASP A 119 -0.44 27.92 19.42
C ASP A 119 -0.82 26.45 19.12
N ASP A 120 -0.97 25.67 20.19
CA ASP A 120 -1.30 24.25 20.16
C ASP A 120 -2.75 23.97 19.69
N GLU A 121 -3.67 24.94 19.81
CA GLU A 121 -5.05 24.76 19.31
C GLU A 121 -5.10 24.74 17.79
N GLN A 122 -4.25 25.52 17.13
CA GLN A 122 -4.18 25.55 15.67
C GLN A 122 -3.70 24.22 15.10
N ILE A 123 -2.76 23.54 15.78
CA ILE A 123 -2.29 22.21 15.39
C ILE A 123 -3.44 21.21 15.45
N LYS A 124 -4.16 21.15 16.59
CA LYS A 124 -5.28 20.22 16.77
C LYS A 124 -6.36 20.44 15.71
N LYS A 125 -6.64 21.69 15.34
CA LYS A 125 -7.62 22.02 14.31
C LYS A 125 -7.18 21.55 12.91
N ILE A 126 -5.89 21.67 12.59
CA ILE A 126 -5.33 21.17 11.32
C ILE A 126 -5.35 19.64 11.29
N GLU A 127 -4.96 18.98 12.38
CA GLU A 127 -5.02 17.52 12.51
C GLU A 127 -6.45 17.00 12.33
N GLN A 128 -7.41 17.59 13.04
CA GLN A 128 -8.83 17.23 12.95
C GLN A 128 -9.36 17.39 11.51
N ASN A 129 -9.00 18.50 10.85
CA ASN A 129 -9.41 18.76 9.48
C ASN A 129 -8.84 17.72 8.50
N LEU A 130 -7.57 17.35 8.67
CA LEU A 130 -6.92 16.32 7.85
C LEU A 130 -7.59 14.95 8.05
N ILE A 131 -7.88 14.56 9.28
CA ILE A 131 -8.55 13.29 9.60
C ILE A 131 -9.93 13.24 8.96
N GLU A 132 -10.75 14.28 9.14
CA GLU A 132 -12.11 14.32 8.61
C GLU A 132 -12.15 14.23 7.09
N HIS A 133 -11.25 14.96 6.40
CA HIS A 133 -11.32 15.15 4.96
C HIS A 133 -10.41 14.22 4.15
N SER A 134 -9.38 13.61 4.77
CA SER A 134 -8.36 12.83 4.05
C SER A 134 -8.34 11.35 4.41
N CYS A 135 -8.74 10.96 5.63
CA CYS A 135 -8.78 9.54 6.02
C CYS A 135 -10.07 8.87 5.53
N ALA A 136 -9.97 7.65 5.00
CA ALA A 136 -11.12 6.90 4.52
C ALA A 136 -11.03 5.44 5.00
N GLU A 137 -12.10 4.97 5.65
CA GLU A 137 -12.20 3.61 6.21
C GLU A 137 -12.58 2.55 5.16
N SER A 138 -12.91 2.95 3.93
CA SER A 138 -13.30 2.03 2.86
C SER A 138 -13.06 2.61 1.45
N HIS A 139 -12.97 1.73 0.45
CA HIS A 139 -12.84 2.14 -0.96
C HIS A 139 -14.01 3.03 -1.42
N LYS A 140 -15.24 2.73 -0.99
CA LYS A 140 -16.43 3.55 -1.33
C LYS A 140 -16.35 4.94 -0.71
N ASP A 141 -15.83 5.06 0.51
CA ASP A 141 -15.69 6.36 1.18
C ASP A 141 -14.53 7.17 0.62
N PHE A 142 -13.44 6.51 0.23
CA PHE A 142 -12.32 7.13 -0.47
C PHE A 142 -12.78 7.77 -1.79
N MET A 143 -13.58 7.05 -2.58
CA MET A 143 -14.11 7.55 -3.85
C MET A 143 -15.08 8.74 -3.67
N LYS A 144 -15.76 8.84 -2.52
CA LYS A 144 -16.64 9.99 -2.18
C LYS A 144 -15.85 11.23 -1.73
N LYS A 145 -14.78 11.04 -0.95
CA LYS A 145 -13.92 12.13 -0.45
C LYS A 145 -12.95 12.68 -1.50
N GLY A 146 -12.71 11.92 -2.57
CA GLY A 146 -11.70 12.17 -3.61
C GLY A 146 -11.93 13.33 -4.60
N ASN A 147 -12.83 14.29 -4.32
CA ASN A 147 -13.00 15.49 -5.17
C ASN A 147 -12.20 16.72 -4.72
N ALA A 148 -11.48 16.65 -3.59
CA ALA A 148 -10.59 17.72 -3.16
C ALA A 148 -9.17 17.54 -3.75
N ARG A 149 -8.74 18.58 -4.47
CA ARG A 149 -7.50 18.76 -5.24
C ARG A 149 -6.16 18.46 -4.51
N TYR A 150 -5.87 17.23 -4.11
CA TYR A 150 -4.54 16.86 -3.59
C TYR A 150 -3.55 16.41 -4.69
N GLY A 151 -3.65 17.04 -5.87
CA GLY A 151 -2.80 16.77 -7.03
C GLY A 151 -1.64 17.75 -7.23
N LYS A 152 -1.23 18.54 -6.23
CA LYS A 152 -0.15 19.55 -6.40
C LYS A 152 1.07 19.41 -5.49
N THR A 153 1.07 18.51 -4.51
CA THR A 153 2.27 18.21 -3.72
C THR A 153 2.79 16.82 -4.07
N LYS A 154 3.99 16.75 -4.67
CA LYS A 154 4.66 15.51 -5.13
C LYS A 154 5.17 14.61 -3.99
N SER A 155 4.57 14.67 -2.81
CA SER A 155 5.01 13.91 -1.63
C SER A 155 3.85 13.78 -0.64
N PHE A 156 3.62 12.56 -0.12
CA PHE A 156 2.59 12.09 0.84
C PHE A 156 1.28 11.56 0.21
N PHE A 157 0.74 10.38 0.55
CA PHE A 157 0.71 9.66 1.83
C PHE A 157 0.92 8.13 1.70
N ALA A 158 1.44 7.51 2.76
CA ALA A 158 1.14 6.14 3.17
C ALA A 158 0.76 6.20 4.66
N GLU A 159 -0.47 5.81 5.00
CA GLU A 159 -0.96 5.75 6.37
C GLU A 159 -0.76 4.33 6.90
N SER A 160 0.12 4.15 7.88
CA SER A 160 0.20 2.93 8.69
C SER A 160 -0.65 3.12 9.94
N HIS A 161 -1.70 2.31 10.11
CA HIS A 161 -2.48 2.24 11.35
C HIS A 161 -1.54 2.05 12.57
N LYS A 162 -1.64 2.97 13.53
CA LYS A 162 -0.84 3.06 14.76
C LYS A 162 -1.32 2.14 15.89
N ASP A 163 -1.67 0.89 15.61
CA ASP A 163 -2.30 0.04 16.65
C ASP A 163 -1.52 -1.21 17.10
N PHE A 164 -0.27 -1.39 16.71
CA PHE A 164 0.55 -2.46 17.28
C PHE A 164 1.91 -1.95 17.75
N ILE A 165 2.24 -2.27 19.01
CA ILE A 165 3.52 -2.03 19.70
C ILE A 165 3.68 -0.63 20.35
N LYS A 166 2.64 -0.18 21.05
CA LYS A 166 2.83 0.50 22.36
C LYS A 166 2.02 -0.26 23.40
N LYS A 167 2.55 -1.38 23.89
CA LYS A 167 2.20 -2.01 25.17
C LYS A 167 3.22 -3.10 25.48
N GLY A 168 4.38 -2.68 25.97
CA GLY A 168 5.17 -3.52 26.86
C GLY A 168 4.49 -3.52 28.23
N LYS A 169 3.90 -4.67 28.59
CA LYS A 169 3.72 -5.30 29.93
C LYS A 169 3.13 -4.45 31.09
N CYS A 170 2.20 -4.92 31.92
CA CYS A 170 2.20 -6.03 32.91
C CYS A 170 0.87 -5.93 33.71
N PRO A 171 0.54 -6.82 34.69
CA PRO A 171 0.70 -8.27 34.86
C PRO A 171 -0.71 -8.94 34.89
N LEU A 172 -0.85 -10.16 35.44
CA LEU A 172 -2.10 -10.93 35.66
C LEU A 172 -3.42 -10.15 35.59
#